data_AF-A0A1J9Q0G9-F1
#
_entry.id   AF-A0A1J9Q0G9-F1
#
_cell.length_a   1.000
_cell.length_b   1.000
_cell.length_c   1.000
_cell.angle_alpha   90.00
_cell.angle_beta   90.00
_cell.angle_gamma   90.00
#
_symmetry.space_group_name_H-M   'P 1'
#
loop_
_entity.id
_entity.type
_entity.pdbx_description
1 polymer ?
#
loop_
_entity_poly.entity_id
_entity_poly.type
_entity_poly.pdbx_seq_one_letter_code
_entity_poly.pdbx_strand_id
1 'polypeptide(L)'
;MTGNYEGNSRRLRAVVQHLNIKFAERMHRRGHIYYIQEEDTAETPEPQEKSAPFPLSRKAAVTRVVQILKRSRGREIPGTFNPMLISQLFWEQSEGWGDIARGHVEAVAPAYKNFLLDVLDHVAAPELKTRLLSMTVLPALGAALNAALKELQSIESDIPSRTTTILRTLCRRPSKNGSQEG
;
A
#
# COMPACT_ATOMS: atom_id res chain seq x y z
N MET A 1 -5.78 -18.81 -6.57
CA MET A 1 -5.14 -18.72 -7.90
C MET A 1 -3.62 -18.56 -7.71
N THR A 2 -2.94 -19.66 -7.45
CA THR A 2 -1.47 -19.75 -7.35
C THR A 2 -0.92 -20.08 -8.72
N GLY A 3 -0.78 -19.06 -9.57
CA GLY A 3 -0.27 -19.23 -10.92
C GLY A 3 1.20 -19.64 -10.92
N ASN A 4 1.46 -20.93 -11.17
CA ASN A 4 2.59 -21.48 -11.91
C ASN A 4 3.97 -20.83 -11.65
N TYR A 5 4.54 -21.04 -10.46
CA TYR A 5 5.92 -20.63 -10.13
C TYR A 5 6.88 -21.82 -9.92
N GLU A 6 6.40 -23.06 -9.98
CA GLU A 6 7.21 -24.25 -9.70
C GLU A 6 8.40 -24.41 -10.66
N GLY A 7 8.29 -23.90 -11.89
CA GLY A 7 9.40 -23.92 -12.86
C GLY A 7 10.42 -22.79 -12.74
N ASN A 8 10.17 -21.77 -11.90
CA ASN A 8 10.94 -20.52 -11.89
C ASN A 8 11.55 -20.15 -10.53
N SER A 9 11.39 -21.02 -9.52
CA SER A 9 11.96 -20.81 -8.18
C SER A 9 13.48 -20.63 -8.21
N ARG A 10 14.17 -21.32 -9.14
CA ARG A 10 15.63 -21.16 -9.40
C ARG A 10 16.04 -19.76 -9.86
N ARG A 11 15.12 -18.94 -10.36
CA ARG A 11 15.38 -17.57 -10.83
C ARG A 11 14.81 -16.54 -9.85
N LEU A 12 15.27 -16.58 -8.60
CA LEU A 12 14.83 -15.67 -7.53
C LEU A 12 14.74 -14.21 -7.98
N ARG A 13 15.75 -13.70 -8.69
CA ARG A 13 15.74 -12.32 -9.22
C ARG A 13 14.54 -12.04 -10.13
N ALA A 14 14.20 -12.96 -11.02
CA ALA A 14 13.05 -12.80 -11.93
C ALA A 14 11.72 -12.84 -11.14
N VAL A 15 11.62 -13.70 -10.13
CA VAL A 15 10.45 -13.77 -9.25
C VAL A 15 10.27 -12.46 -8.48
N VAL A 16 11.33 -11.94 -7.86
CA VAL A 16 11.28 -10.66 -7.14
C VAL A 16 10.96 -9.50 -8.09
N GLN A 17 11.57 -9.47 -9.29
CA GLN A 17 11.26 -8.43 -10.28
C GLN A 17 9.79 -8.44 -10.68
N HIS A 18 9.21 -9.62 -10.89
CA HIS A 18 7.78 -9.76 -11.17
C HIS A 18 6.90 -9.25 -10.02
N LEU A 19 7.28 -9.57 -8.78
CA LEU A 19 6.59 -9.05 -7.60
C LEU A 19 6.69 -7.52 -7.49
N ASN A 20 7.82 -6.94 -7.88
CA ASN A 20 8.01 -5.49 -7.91
C ASN A 20 7.13 -4.82 -8.97
N ILE A 21 7.01 -5.42 -10.16
CA ILE A 21 6.12 -4.94 -11.23
C ILE A 21 4.67 -4.94 -10.73
N LYS A 22 4.21 -6.05 -10.14
CA LYS A 22 2.86 -6.14 -9.55
C LYS A 22 2.62 -5.12 -8.44
N PHE A 23 3.63 -4.88 -7.61
CA PHE A 23 3.55 -3.83 -6.59
C PHE A 23 3.39 -2.45 -7.21
N ALA A 24 4.19 -2.12 -8.24
CA ALA A 24 4.10 -0.84 -8.95
C ALA A 24 2.72 -0.66 -9.62
N GLU A 25 2.19 -1.69 -10.27
CA GLU A 25 0.84 -1.68 -10.85
C GLU A 25 -0.24 -1.46 -9.78
N ARG A 26 -0.12 -2.15 -8.63
CA ARG A 26 -1.05 -2.00 -7.51
C ARG A 26 -0.97 -0.60 -6.90
N MET A 27 0.23 -0.05 -6.73
CA MET A 27 0.43 1.32 -6.28
C MET A 27 -0.16 2.33 -7.25
N HIS A 28 0.02 2.15 -8.55
CA HIS A 28 -0.54 3.04 -9.57
C HIS A 28 -2.07 3.03 -9.56
N ARG A 29 -2.68 1.83 -9.56
CA ARG A 29 -4.14 1.67 -9.65
C ARG A 29 -4.88 1.90 -8.34
N ARG A 30 -4.24 1.59 -7.20
CA ARG A 30 -4.92 1.53 -5.87
C ARG A 30 -4.18 2.26 -4.76
N GLY A 31 -3.01 2.84 -5.02
CA GLY A 31 -2.29 3.61 -4.02
C GLY A 31 -2.99 4.91 -3.64
N HIS A 32 -3.96 5.34 -4.43
CA HIS A 32 -4.58 6.64 -4.30
C HIS A 32 -6.00 6.47 -3.72
N ILE A 33 -6.35 7.20 -2.65
CA ILE A 33 -7.65 7.03 -1.97
C ILE A 33 -8.83 7.48 -2.82
N TYR A 34 -8.74 8.65 -3.46
CA TYR A 34 -9.82 9.22 -4.26
C TYR A 34 -9.51 9.20 -5.76
N TYR A 35 -10.40 8.64 -6.57
CA TYR A 35 -10.33 8.72 -8.03
C TYR A 35 -11.26 9.83 -8.51
N ILE A 36 -10.72 10.88 -9.14
CA ILE A 36 -11.53 12.00 -9.60
C ILE A 36 -12.21 11.62 -10.93
N GLN A 37 -13.53 11.52 -10.93
CA GLN A 37 -14.33 11.29 -12.12
C GLN A 37 -14.67 12.64 -12.78
N GLU A 38 -14.32 12.76 -14.06
CA GLU A 38 -14.78 13.85 -14.91
C GLU A 38 -16.22 13.57 -15.36
N GLU A 39 -17.06 14.61 -15.40
CA GLU A 39 -18.51 14.50 -15.64
C GLU A 39 -18.84 13.92 -17.03
N ASP A 40 -17.91 13.97 -17.98
CA ASP A 40 -18.10 13.50 -19.36
C ASP A 40 -17.75 12.01 -19.58
N THR A 41 -17.18 11.33 -18.58
CA THR A 41 -16.82 9.91 -18.68
C THR A 41 -17.89 9.05 -18.01
N ALA A 42 -18.96 8.76 -18.75
CA ALA A 42 -19.96 7.75 -18.38
C ALA A 42 -19.42 6.33 -18.54
N GLU A 43 -18.37 5.97 -17.78
CA GLU A 43 -17.95 4.58 -17.65
C GLU A 43 -18.62 3.97 -16.41
N THR A 44 -19.46 2.98 -16.65
CA THR A 44 -20.17 2.20 -15.64
C THR A 44 -19.17 1.66 -14.61
N PRO A 45 -19.33 1.93 -13.30
CA PRO A 45 -18.35 1.47 -12.32
C PRO A 45 -18.35 -0.05 -12.27
N GLU A 46 -17.21 -0.66 -12.64
CA GLU A 46 -16.94 -2.07 -12.40
C GLU A 46 -17.17 -2.41 -10.92
N PRO A 47 -17.58 -3.64 -10.58
CA PRO A 47 -17.87 -4.04 -9.20
C PRO A 47 -16.72 -3.66 -8.28
N GLN A 48 -16.97 -2.71 -7.37
CA GLN A 48 -15.95 -2.18 -6.48
C GLN A 48 -15.46 -3.28 -5.52
N GLU A 49 -14.30 -3.84 -5.80
CA GLU A 49 -13.54 -4.60 -4.81
C GLU A 49 -13.30 -3.70 -3.57
N LYS A 50 -13.29 -4.29 -2.37
CA LYS A 50 -13.15 -3.57 -1.08
C LYS A 50 -11.88 -2.70 -0.94
N SER A 51 -10.97 -2.75 -1.91
CA SER A 51 -9.69 -2.02 -1.96
C SER A 51 -9.55 -1.08 -3.17
N ALA A 52 -10.63 -0.83 -3.90
CA ALA A 52 -10.62 0.11 -5.02
C ALA A 52 -10.64 1.58 -4.52
N PRO A 53 -9.99 2.52 -5.24
CA PRO A 53 -10.13 3.95 -4.98
C PRO A 53 -11.59 4.40 -4.96
N PHE A 54 -11.90 5.34 -4.09
CA PHE A 54 -13.24 5.91 -3.97
C PHE A 54 -13.48 6.92 -5.09
N PRO A 55 -14.52 6.73 -5.93
CA PRO A 55 -14.85 7.72 -6.94
C PRO A 55 -15.31 9.02 -6.27
N LEU A 56 -14.79 10.14 -6.76
CA LEU A 56 -15.09 11.48 -6.29
C LEU A 56 -15.35 12.37 -7.51
N SER A 57 -16.52 12.97 -7.63
CA SER A 57 -16.76 13.89 -8.76
C SER A 57 -15.84 15.11 -8.67
N ARG A 58 -15.49 15.70 -9.81
CA ARG A 58 -14.68 16.92 -9.84
C ARG A 58 -15.26 18.05 -8.97
N LYS A 59 -16.58 18.26 -9.02
CA LYS A 59 -17.28 19.22 -8.17
C LYS A 59 -17.13 18.93 -6.67
N ALA A 60 -17.21 17.67 -6.27
CA ALA A 60 -17.02 17.27 -4.88
C ALA A 60 -15.57 17.44 -4.43
N ALA A 61 -14.59 17.11 -5.29
CA ALA A 61 -13.18 17.33 -5.05
C ALA A 61 -12.86 18.82 -4.84
N VAL A 62 -13.32 19.69 -5.74
CA VAL A 62 -13.14 21.15 -5.62
C VAL A 62 -13.79 21.67 -4.33
N THR A 63 -15.01 21.23 -4.02
CA THR A 63 -15.68 21.59 -2.76
C THR A 63 -14.85 21.20 -1.54
N ARG A 64 -14.29 19.98 -1.52
CA ARG A 64 -13.41 19.49 -0.44
C ARG A 64 -12.18 20.38 -0.29
N VAL A 65 -11.48 20.67 -1.38
CA VAL A 65 -10.30 21.54 -1.39
C VAL A 65 -10.63 22.94 -0.86
N VAL A 66 -11.74 23.53 -1.30
CA VAL A 66 -12.21 24.84 -0.82
C VAL A 66 -12.51 24.83 0.68
N GLN A 67 -13.07 23.74 1.22
CA GLN A 67 -13.32 23.62 2.66
C GLN A 67 -12.02 23.52 3.45
N ILE A 68 -11.03 22.78 2.96
CA ILE A 68 -9.70 22.70 3.58
C ILE A 68 -9.04 24.09 3.57
N LEU A 69 -9.06 24.78 2.42
CA LEU A 69 -8.55 26.14 2.26
C LEU A 69 -9.19 27.14 3.21
N LYS A 70 -10.52 27.12 3.34
CA LYS A 70 -11.25 28.02 4.26
C LYS A 70 -10.81 27.85 5.71
N ARG A 71 -10.50 26.62 6.13
CA ARG A 71 -10.07 26.28 7.49
C ARG A 71 -8.58 26.54 7.74
N SER A 72 -7.76 26.62 6.69
CA SER A 72 -6.33 26.94 6.77
C SER A 72 -6.00 28.43 6.60
N ARG A 73 -7.02 29.29 6.38
CA ARG A 73 -6.89 30.76 6.21
C ARG A 73 -6.12 31.43 7.36
N GLY A 74 -5.35 32.47 7.03
CA GLY A 74 -4.59 33.29 7.98
C GLY A 74 -3.12 32.90 8.14
N ARG A 75 -2.64 31.87 7.43
CA ARG A 75 -1.23 31.43 7.43
C ARG A 75 -0.47 31.73 6.13
N GLU A 76 -1.13 32.35 5.15
CA GLU A 76 -0.57 32.59 3.83
C GLU A 76 -0.46 34.09 3.53
N ILE A 77 0.57 34.44 2.76
CA ILE A 77 0.70 35.76 2.15
C ILE A 77 -0.30 35.83 0.99
N PRO A 78 -1.06 36.93 0.84
CA PRO A 78 -1.95 37.12 -0.30
C PRO A 78 -1.20 36.92 -1.63
N GLY A 79 -1.67 36.01 -2.48
CA GLY A 79 -1.09 35.75 -3.81
C GLY A 79 -0.23 34.47 -3.93
N THR A 80 0.05 33.77 -2.82
CA THR A 80 0.75 32.48 -2.82
C THR A 80 -0.18 31.31 -2.53
N PHE A 81 0.13 30.11 -3.03
CA PHE A 81 -0.60 28.88 -2.67
C PHE A 81 -0.19 28.39 -1.27
N ASN A 82 -1.09 27.69 -0.56
CA ASN A 82 -0.79 27.07 0.73
C ASN A 82 0.02 25.78 0.56
N PRO A 83 1.31 25.70 0.95
CA PRO A 83 2.05 24.44 0.89
C PRO A 83 1.47 23.38 1.83
N MET A 84 0.82 23.79 2.93
CA MET A 84 0.16 22.89 3.88
C MET A 84 -1.03 22.16 3.25
N LEU A 85 -1.75 22.82 2.32
CA LEU A 85 -2.86 22.18 1.60
C LEU A 85 -2.37 21.03 0.74
N ILE A 86 -1.29 21.24 -0.02
CA ILE A 86 -0.73 20.21 -0.91
C ILE A 86 -0.29 19.02 -0.08
N SER A 87 0.47 19.26 1.00
CA SER A 87 0.87 18.20 1.93
C SER A 87 -0.34 17.46 2.50
N GLN A 88 -1.38 18.18 2.92
CA GLN A 88 -2.58 17.57 3.48
C GLN A 88 -3.30 16.65 2.47
N LEU A 89 -3.50 17.12 1.24
CA LEU A 89 -4.14 16.34 0.18
C LEU A 89 -3.29 15.13 -0.21
N PHE A 90 -1.96 15.29 -0.25
CA PHE A 90 -1.04 14.20 -0.53
C PHE A 90 -1.13 13.09 0.53
N TRP A 91 -1.16 13.44 1.82
CA TRP A 91 -1.27 12.47 2.90
C TRP A 91 -2.60 11.73 2.88
N GLU A 92 -3.69 12.47 2.67
CA GLU A 92 -5.02 11.89 2.50
C GLU A 92 -5.05 10.90 1.32
N GLN A 93 -4.43 11.24 0.20
CA GLN A 93 -4.39 10.35 -0.95
C GLN A 93 -3.51 9.11 -0.73
N SER A 94 -2.52 9.20 0.15
CA SER A 94 -1.50 8.17 0.38
C SER A 94 -1.76 7.28 1.60
N GLU A 95 -2.88 7.44 2.31
CA GLU A 95 -3.19 6.70 3.55
C GLU A 95 -3.20 5.17 3.34
N GLY A 96 -3.47 4.67 2.12
CA GLY A 96 -3.44 3.24 1.79
C GLY A 96 -2.06 2.65 1.44
N TRP A 97 -0.99 3.45 1.35
CA TRP A 97 0.31 2.98 0.87
C TRP A 97 0.93 1.93 1.79
N GLY A 98 0.76 2.08 3.10
CA GLY A 98 1.28 1.15 4.11
C GLY A 98 0.79 -0.29 3.90
N ASP A 99 -0.51 -0.46 3.66
CA ASP A 99 -1.12 -1.78 3.42
C ASP A 99 -0.61 -2.42 2.13
N ILE A 100 -0.41 -1.63 1.07
CA ILE A 100 0.10 -2.13 -0.22
C ILE A 100 1.57 -2.54 -0.08
N ALA A 101 2.38 -1.73 0.59
CA ALA A 101 3.79 -2.01 0.84
C ALA A 101 3.98 -3.24 1.73
N ARG A 102 3.19 -3.36 2.81
CA ARG A 102 3.20 -4.54 3.70
C ARG A 102 2.88 -5.82 2.94
N GLY A 103 1.81 -5.80 2.13
CA GLY A 103 1.43 -6.94 1.30
C GLY A 103 2.51 -7.33 0.29
N HIS A 104 3.31 -6.38 -0.21
CA HIS A 104 4.46 -6.70 -1.07
C HIS A 104 5.60 -7.37 -0.30
N VAL A 105 5.97 -6.85 0.88
CA VAL A 105 7.00 -7.46 1.74
C VAL A 105 6.62 -8.89 2.11
N GLU A 106 5.35 -9.11 2.49
CA GLU A 106 4.80 -10.43 2.81
C GLU A 106 4.74 -11.38 1.61
N ALA A 107 4.62 -10.87 0.38
CA ALA A 107 4.67 -11.67 -0.83
C ALA A 107 6.11 -12.06 -1.24
N VAL A 108 7.09 -11.21 -0.94
CA VAL A 108 8.51 -11.43 -1.27
C VAL A 108 9.16 -12.42 -0.31
N ALA A 109 8.84 -12.36 0.99
CA ALA A 109 9.39 -13.25 2.02
C ALA A 109 9.30 -14.76 1.68
N PRO A 110 8.14 -15.32 1.27
CA PRO A 110 8.04 -16.73 0.90
C PRO A 110 8.83 -17.08 -0.36
N ALA A 111 9.01 -16.14 -1.31
CA ALA A 111 9.83 -16.39 -2.49
C ALA A 111 11.31 -16.64 -2.13
N TYR A 112 11.86 -15.85 -1.20
CA TYR A 112 13.20 -16.09 -0.64
C TYR A 112 13.29 -17.41 0.11
N LYS A 113 12.29 -17.71 0.95
CA LYS A 113 12.24 -18.97 1.71
C LYS A 113 12.26 -20.18 0.78
N ASN A 114 11.41 -20.19 -0.24
CA ASN A 114 11.31 -21.30 -1.18
C ASN A 114 12.60 -21.48 -1.99
N PHE A 115 13.21 -20.39 -2.45
CA PHE A 115 14.50 -20.45 -3.14
C PHE A 115 15.59 -21.09 -2.27
N LEU A 116 15.69 -20.70 -1.00
CA LEU A 116 16.70 -21.27 -0.10
C LEU A 116 16.42 -22.74 0.23
N LEU A 117 15.15 -23.14 0.32
CA LEU A 117 14.78 -24.55 0.46
C LEU A 117 15.26 -25.35 -0.75
N ASP A 118 15.01 -24.88 -1.97
CA ASP A 118 15.45 -25.54 -3.21
C ASP A 118 16.97 -25.66 -3.31
N VAL A 119 17.71 -24.63 -2.88
CA VAL A 119 19.18 -24.66 -2.83
C VAL A 119 19.68 -25.72 -1.85
N LEU A 120 19.09 -25.77 -0.66
CA LEU A 120 19.48 -26.75 0.36
C LEU A 120 19.10 -28.18 -0.04
N ASP A 121 17.97 -28.37 -0.73
CA ASP A 121 17.59 -29.67 -1.30
C ASP A 121 18.59 -30.17 -2.34
N HIS A 122 19.24 -29.25 -3.05
CA HIS A 122 20.23 -29.62 -4.06
C HIS A 122 21.63 -29.87 -3.50
N VAL A 123 22.03 -29.14 -2.45
CA VAL A 123 23.43 -29.08 -2.00
C VAL A 123 23.68 -29.85 -0.68
N ALA A 124 22.68 -30.01 0.18
CA ALA A 124 22.87 -30.55 1.52
C ALA A 124 22.24 -31.94 1.71
N ALA A 125 22.89 -32.78 2.52
CA ALA A 125 22.29 -34.03 3.01
C ALA A 125 21.06 -33.73 3.89
N PRO A 126 20.06 -34.63 3.96
CA PRO A 126 18.80 -34.38 4.68
C PRO A 126 18.97 -33.95 6.15
N GLU A 127 19.94 -34.56 6.84
CA GLU A 127 20.25 -34.28 8.25
C GLU A 127 20.85 -32.88 8.41
N LEU A 128 21.74 -32.50 7.49
CA LEU A 128 22.38 -31.19 7.48
C LEU A 128 21.39 -30.09 7.07
N LYS A 129 20.54 -30.34 6.07
CA LYS A 129 19.47 -29.43 5.64
C LYS A 129 18.58 -29.06 6.82
N THR A 130 18.10 -30.05 7.56
CA THR A 130 17.19 -29.84 8.69
C THR A 130 17.84 -28.96 9.76
N ARG A 131 19.12 -29.21 10.06
CA ARG A 131 19.88 -28.43 11.04
C ARG A 131 20.17 -27.00 10.56
N LEU A 132 20.55 -26.82 9.30
CA LEU A 132 20.79 -25.50 8.70
C LEU A 132 19.52 -24.65 8.64
N LEU A 133 18.39 -25.27 8.28
CA LEU A 133 17.10 -24.60 8.24
C LEU A 133 16.69 -24.07 9.61
N SER A 134 16.73 -24.92 10.63
CA SER A 134 16.26 -24.57 11.98
C SER A 134 17.21 -23.60 12.68
N MET A 135 18.52 -23.81 12.58
CA MET A 135 19.50 -23.02 13.34
C MET A 135 19.90 -21.71 12.66
N THR A 136 19.83 -21.61 11.33
CA THR A 136 20.41 -20.49 10.59
C THR A 136 19.40 -19.82 9.64
N VAL A 137 18.82 -20.57 8.71
CA VAL A 137 18.06 -19.97 7.60
C VAL A 137 16.74 -19.37 8.06
N LEU A 138 15.91 -20.12 8.81
CA LEU A 138 14.63 -19.59 9.29
C LEU A 138 14.79 -18.42 10.25
N PRO A 139 15.72 -18.45 11.24
CA PRO A 139 15.99 -17.28 12.08
C PRO A 139 16.45 -16.06 11.28
N ALA A 140 17.36 -16.23 10.32
CA ALA A 140 17.85 -15.12 9.50
C ALA A 140 16.75 -14.52 8.61
N LEU A 141 15.92 -15.36 7.97
CA LEU A 141 14.77 -14.90 7.19
C LEU A 141 13.74 -14.17 8.06
N GLY A 142 13.47 -14.69 9.26
CA GLY A 142 12.57 -14.04 10.22
C GLY A 142 13.10 -12.68 10.67
N ALA A 143 14.40 -12.59 10.99
CA ALA A 143 15.05 -11.33 11.35
C ALA A 143 15.00 -10.31 10.20
N ALA A 144 15.30 -10.74 8.97
CA ALA A 144 15.24 -9.88 7.79
C ALA A 144 13.81 -9.38 7.50
N LEU A 145 12.80 -10.25 7.62
CA LEU A 145 11.40 -9.87 7.47
C LEU A 145 10.98 -8.85 8.54
N ASN A 146 11.32 -9.11 9.80
CA ASN A 146 11.03 -8.19 10.90
C ASN A 146 11.71 -6.84 10.72
N ALA A 147 12.97 -6.83 10.25
CA ALA A 147 13.67 -5.60 9.93
C ALA A 147 12.98 -4.82 8.80
N ALA A 148 12.56 -5.49 7.72
CA ALA A 148 11.84 -4.85 6.63
C ALA A 148 10.48 -4.28 7.06
N LEU A 149 9.72 -5.01 7.88
CA LEU A 149 8.44 -4.54 8.41
C LEU A 149 8.61 -3.38 9.40
N LYS A 150 9.68 -3.40 10.21
CA LYS A 150 10.03 -2.29 11.10
C LYS A 150 10.41 -1.04 10.33
N GLU A 151 11.19 -1.19 9.25
CA GLU A 151 11.54 -0.08 8.38
C GLU A 151 10.29 0.52 7.74
N LEU A 152 9.37 -0.31 7.24
CA LEU A 152 8.09 0.17 6.72
C LEU A 152 7.29 0.94 7.78
N GLN A 153 7.24 0.43 9.02
CA GLN A 153 6.60 1.15 10.12
C GLN A 153 7.29 2.48 10.44
N SER A 154 8.61 2.55 10.33
CA SER A 154 9.37 3.80 10.49
C SER A 154 8.95 4.81 9.43
N ILE A 155 8.91 4.41 8.15
CA ILE A 155 8.48 5.25 7.04
C ILE A 155 7.04 5.73 7.24
N GLU A 156 6.12 4.85 7.69
CA GLU A 156 4.75 5.22 8.03
C GLU A 156 4.68 6.23 9.18
N SER A 157 5.59 6.15 10.15
CA SER A 157 5.65 7.07 11.30
C SER A 157 6.31 8.41 11.00
N ASP A 158 7.21 8.45 10.01
CA ASP A 158 7.86 9.68 9.52
C ASP A 158 6.87 10.59 8.77
N ILE A 159 5.72 10.03 8.36
CA ILE A 159 4.59 10.81 7.88
C ILE A 159 4.13 11.74 9.02
N PRO A 160 4.33 13.07 8.90
CA PRO A 160 4.23 13.99 10.02
C PRO A 160 2.84 13.94 10.67
N SER A 161 2.83 13.53 11.94
CA SER A 161 1.64 13.39 12.80
C SER A 161 0.86 14.70 13.05
N ARG A 162 1.35 15.87 12.60
CA ARG A 162 0.76 17.19 12.89
C ARG A 162 -0.60 17.44 12.23
N THR A 163 -1.04 16.58 11.34
CA THR A 163 -2.34 16.72 10.66
C THR A 163 -3.37 15.68 11.16
N THR A 164 -2.94 14.69 11.96
CA THR A 164 -3.70 13.45 12.21
C THR A 164 -4.93 13.60 13.12
N THR A 165 -4.94 14.52 14.09
CA THR A 165 -6.12 14.68 14.99
C THR A 165 -7.31 15.30 14.28
N ILE A 166 -7.07 16.25 13.36
CA ILE A 166 -8.10 16.88 12.53
C ILE A 166 -8.44 15.98 11.33
N LEU A 167 -7.48 15.22 10.79
CA LEU A 167 -7.70 14.32 9.64
C LEU A 167 -8.51 13.07 9.99
N ARG A 168 -8.28 12.41 11.14
CA ARG A 168 -9.05 11.19 11.51
C ARG A 168 -10.53 11.47 11.74
N THR A 169 -10.88 12.67 12.21
CA THR A 169 -12.28 13.09 12.39
C THR A 169 -12.94 13.55 11.08
N LEU A 170 -12.17 14.01 10.10
CA LEU A 170 -12.68 14.55 8.82
C LEU A 170 -12.63 13.56 7.64
N CYS A 171 -11.75 12.56 7.67
CA CYS A 171 -11.66 11.49 6.67
C CYS A 171 -12.54 10.29 7.02
N ARG A 172 -13.62 10.50 7.80
CA ARG A 172 -14.56 9.42 8.12
C ARG A 172 -15.17 8.93 6.82
N ARG A 173 -14.88 7.67 6.46
CA ARG A 173 -15.48 6.98 5.32
C ARG A 173 -16.99 7.20 5.36
N PRO A 174 -17.67 7.54 4.25
CA PRO A 174 -19.12 7.47 4.22
C PRO A 174 -19.50 6.01 4.50
N SER A 175 -20.17 5.79 5.63
CA SER A 175 -20.72 4.48 5.98
C SER A 175 -21.75 4.10 4.92
N LYS A 176 -21.63 2.91 4.32
CA LYS A 176 -22.72 2.31 3.53
C LYS A 176 -23.81 1.82 4.51
N ASN A 177 -24.53 2.74 5.14
CA ASN A 177 -25.80 2.42 5.81
C ASN A 177 -26.91 3.17 5.08
N GLY A 178 -27.59 2.44 4.21
CA GLY A 178 -28.81 2.87 3.55
C GLY A 178 -29.48 1.68 2.89
N SER A 179 -30.61 1.27 3.47
CA SER A 179 -31.69 0.49 2.86
C SER A 179 -31.62 -1.04 2.95
N GLN A 180 -31.99 -1.56 4.11
CA GLN A 180 -33.05 -2.57 4.18
C GLN A 180 -34.02 -2.16 5.30
N GLU A 181 -35.01 -1.32 4.95
CA GLU A 181 -36.31 -1.33 5.59
C GLU A 181 -37.29 -1.85 4.54
N GLY A 182 -37.92 -2.97 4.86
CA GLY A 182 -39.09 -3.56 4.23
C GLY A 182 -39.94 -4.15 5.33
#